data_AF-A0A7K4AJB3-F1
#
_entry.id   AF-A0A7K4AJB3-F1
#
_cell.length_a   1.000
_cell.length_b   1.000
_cell.length_c   1.000
_cell.angle_alpha   90.00
_cell.angle_beta   90.00
_cell.angle_gamma   90.00
#
_symmetry.space_group_name_H-M   'P 1'
#
loop_
_entity.id
_entity.type
_entity.pdbx_description
1 polymer ?
#
loop_
_entity_poly.entity_id
_entity_poly.type
_entity_poly.pdbx_seq_one_letter_code
_entity_poly.pdbx_strand_id
1 'polypeptide(L)'
;GENVTFLAKYNGQPVNATFSAFPNNAMALTQTGSTGSDGSFMVNFSQGGLWQVSASYDINEPATWTATMESAGHYKVGDMVPYNTTRYSTYMMVYVRK
;
A
#
# COMPACT_ATOMS: atom_id res chain seq x y z
N GLY A 1 6.28 -22.45 7.61
CA GLY A 1 5.87 -21.29 6.79
C GLY A 1 7.10 -20.80 6.08
N GLU A 2 6.94 -20.18 4.92
CA GLU A 2 8.06 -19.59 4.18
C GLU A 2 8.09 -18.08 4.40
N ASN A 3 9.27 -17.54 4.63
CA ASN A 3 9.48 -16.11 4.71
C ASN A 3 9.85 -15.60 3.32
N VAL A 4 9.07 -14.66 2.80
CA VAL A 4 9.35 -14.00 1.52
C VAL A 4 9.57 -12.52 1.79
N THR A 5 10.66 -12.00 1.25
CA THR A 5 10.98 -10.57 1.32
C THR A 5 10.42 -9.86 0.10
N PHE A 6 9.72 -8.77 0.35
CA PHE A 6 9.20 -7.84 -0.64
C PHE A 6 9.99 -6.54 -0.59
N LEU A 7 10.02 -5.81 -1.70
CA LEU A 7 10.64 -4.49 -1.81
C LEU A 7 9.59 -3.49 -2.27
N ALA A 8 9.28 -2.50 -1.43
CA ALA A 8 8.48 -1.36 -1.81
C ALA A 8 9.37 -0.33 -2.53
N LYS A 9 9.02 0.02 -3.77
CA LYS A 9 9.77 0.97 -4.60
C LYS A 9 8.85 1.98 -5.29
N TYR A 10 9.36 3.19 -5.48
CA TYR A 10 8.80 4.23 -6.33
C TYR A 10 9.88 4.72 -7.29
N ASN A 11 9.61 4.70 -8.60
CA ASN A 11 10.61 5.01 -9.64
C ASN A 11 11.95 4.28 -9.46
N GLY A 12 11.89 3.01 -9.04
CA GLY A 12 13.06 2.15 -8.80
C GLY A 12 13.80 2.39 -7.48
N GLN A 13 13.47 3.46 -6.73
CA GLN A 13 14.06 3.78 -5.44
C GLN A 13 13.25 3.19 -4.28
N PRO A 14 13.89 2.74 -3.20
CA PRO A 14 13.19 2.24 -2.02
C PRO A 14 12.36 3.34 -1.36
N VAL A 15 11.18 2.98 -0.85
CA VAL A 15 10.28 3.89 -0.14
C VAL A 15 9.97 3.37 1.26
N ASN A 16 9.76 4.30 2.19
CA ASN A 16 9.23 3.98 3.50
C ASN A 16 7.71 3.74 3.38
N ALA A 17 7.30 2.48 3.38
CA ALA A 17 5.91 2.07 3.25
C ALA A 17 5.42 1.39 4.52
N THR A 18 4.11 1.46 4.77
CA THR A 18 3.44 0.49 5.65
C THR A 18 2.93 -0.66 4.81
N PHE A 19 2.92 -1.87 5.38
CA PHE A 19 2.43 -3.06 4.71
C PHE A 19 1.37 -3.79 5.54
N SER A 20 0.54 -4.56 4.84
CA SER A 20 -0.36 -5.54 5.42
C SER A 20 -0.39 -6.79 4.54
N ALA A 21 -0.34 -7.97 5.16
CA ALA A 21 -0.44 -9.25 4.48
C ALA A 21 -1.32 -10.21 5.27
N PHE A 22 -2.29 -10.84 4.61
CA PHE A 22 -3.19 -11.79 5.24
C PHE A 22 -3.67 -12.86 4.27
N PRO A 23 -3.93 -14.09 4.75
CA PRO A 23 -4.60 -15.11 3.96
C PRO A 23 -6.08 -14.74 3.82
N ASN A 24 -6.64 -14.87 2.61
CA ASN A 24 -7.98 -14.40 2.30
C ASN A 24 -9.08 -15.11 3.13
N ASN A 25 -8.81 -16.32 3.61
CA ASN A 25 -9.70 -17.11 4.45
C ASN A 25 -9.47 -16.95 5.96
N ALA A 26 -8.46 -16.19 6.40
CA ALA A 26 -8.14 -16.04 7.82
C ALA A 26 -7.50 -14.66 8.11
N MET A 27 -8.30 -13.60 8.04
CA MET A 27 -7.87 -12.23 8.34
C MET A 27 -7.30 -12.06 9.76
N ALA A 28 -7.62 -12.95 10.71
CA ALA A 28 -7.03 -12.94 12.04
C ALA A 28 -5.49 -13.17 12.03
N LEU A 29 -4.94 -13.71 10.94
CA LEU A 29 -3.49 -13.92 10.75
C LEU A 29 -2.81 -12.75 10.03
N THR A 30 -3.42 -11.57 10.05
CA THR A 30 -2.86 -10.37 9.40
C THR A 30 -1.51 -10.02 10.01
N GLN A 31 -0.51 -9.87 9.16
CA GLN A 31 0.79 -9.30 9.46
C GLN A 31 0.81 -7.85 8.97
N THR A 32 1.21 -6.93 9.83
CA THR A 32 1.39 -5.52 9.47
C THR A 32 2.75 -5.02 9.95
N GLY A 33 3.20 -3.93 9.34
CA GLY A 33 4.43 -3.27 9.76
C GLY A 33 4.83 -2.15 8.81
N SER A 34 6.08 -1.75 8.93
CA SER A 34 6.71 -0.79 8.03
C SER A 34 7.93 -1.42 7.38
N THR A 35 8.34 -0.87 6.25
CA THR A 35 9.58 -1.28 5.57
C THR A 35 10.83 -0.85 6.33
N GLY A 36 11.93 -1.57 6.12
CA GLY A 36 13.27 -1.09 6.44
C GLY A 36 13.69 0.12 5.61
N SER A 37 14.88 0.66 5.91
CA SER A 37 15.47 1.79 5.18
C SER A 37 15.77 1.50 3.71
N ASP A 38 15.91 0.23 3.35
CA ASP A 38 16.07 -0.28 1.99
C ASP A 38 14.73 -0.59 1.29
N GLY A 39 13.60 -0.21 1.91
CA GLY A 39 12.25 -0.48 1.40
C GLY A 39 11.81 -1.94 1.54
N SER A 40 12.58 -2.77 2.24
CA SER A 40 12.26 -4.19 2.40
C SER A 40 11.25 -4.44 3.52
N PHE A 41 10.39 -5.44 3.33
CA PHE A 41 9.57 -6.01 4.39
C PHE A 41 9.39 -7.51 4.17
N MET A 42 9.18 -8.26 5.24
CA MET A 42 9.07 -9.72 5.20
C MET A 42 7.64 -10.14 5.55
N VAL A 43 7.11 -11.09 4.77
CA VAL A 43 5.83 -11.74 5.06
C VAL A 43 6.09 -13.22 5.32
N ASN A 44 5.58 -13.73 6.43
CA ASN A 44 5.56 -15.16 6.73
C ASN A 44 4.30 -15.80 6.14
N PHE A 45 4.45 -16.59 5.09
CA PHE A 45 3.36 -17.39 4.54
C PHE A 45 3.15 -18.65 5.39
N SER A 46 2.39 -18.49 6.47
CA SER A 46 2.19 -19.53 7.49
C SER A 46 1.30 -20.68 7.02
N GLN A 47 0.46 -20.48 6.00
CA GLN A 47 -0.48 -21.46 5.44
C GLN A 47 -0.60 -21.37 3.92
N GLY A 48 -1.03 -22.48 3.29
CA GLY A 48 -1.31 -22.52 1.84
C GLY A 48 -2.60 -21.77 1.50
N GLY A 49 -2.80 -21.49 0.22
CA GLY A 49 -3.98 -20.77 -0.29
C GLY A 49 -3.67 -19.35 -0.75
N LEU A 50 -4.74 -18.57 -0.99
CA LEU A 50 -4.63 -17.21 -1.50
C LEU A 50 -4.36 -16.23 -0.38
N TRP A 51 -3.36 -15.37 -0.57
CA TRP A 51 -2.99 -14.28 0.31
C TRP A 51 -3.11 -12.96 -0.41
N GLN A 52 -3.55 -11.94 0.31
CA GLN A 52 -3.45 -10.55 -0.13
C GLN A 52 -2.26 -9.91 0.58
N VAL A 53 -1.36 -9.30 -0.19
CA VAL A 53 -0.26 -8.48 0.30
C VAL A 53 -0.47 -7.06 -0.22
N SER A 54 -0.28 -6.07 0.64
CA SER A 54 -0.42 -4.67 0.29
C SER A 54 0.69 -3.84 0.90
N ALA A 55 1.08 -2.79 0.20
CA ALA A 55 2.00 -1.78 0.69
C ALA A 55 1.49 -0.40 0.27
N SER A 56 1.58 0.57 1.19
CA SER A 56 1.18 1.94 0.95
C SER A 56 2.23 2.91 1.45
N TYR A 57 2.49 3.96 0.68
CA TYR A 57 3.47 5.00 1.00
C TYR A 57 3.00 6.36 0.49
N ASP A 58 3.51 7.40 1.12
CA ASP A 58 3.17 8.79 0.83
C ASP A 58 4.36 9.49 0.16
N ILE A 59 4.10 10.20 -0.93
CA ILE A 59 5.06 11.08 -1.61
C ILE A 59 4.63 12.53 -1.37
N ASN A 60 5.50 13.31 -0.74
CA ASN A 60 5.26 14.72 -0.46
C ASN A 60 5.59 15.56 -1.70
N GLU A 61 4.62 15.68 -2.58
CA GLU A 61 4.70 16.46 -3.81
C GLU A 61 3.47 17.37 -3.88
N PRO A 62 3.60 18.63 -3.44
CA PRO A 62 2.51 19.59 -3.51
C PRO A 62 2.07 19.84 -4.95
N ALA A 63 0.77 19.74 -5.19
CA ALA A 63 0.19 19.93 -6.51
C ALA A 63 -1.30 20.33 -6.37
N THR A 64 -1.99 20.39 -7.50
CA THR A 64 -3.38 20.81 -7.55
C THR A 64 -4.18 19.84 -8.40
N TRP A 65 -5.36 19.46 -7.90
CA TRP A 65 -6.30 18.61 -8.62
C TRP A 65 -7.54 19.43 -8.97
N THR A 66 -8.03 19.29 -10.20
CA THR A 66 -9.32 19.86 -10.60
C THR A 66 -10.43 18.94 -10.12
N ALA A 67 -11.28 19.45 -9.23
CA ALA A 67 -12.36 18.67 -8.66
C ALA A 67 -13.33 18.17 -9.74
N THR A 68 -13.48 16.85 -9.85
CA THR A 68 -14.42 16.19 -10.77
C THR A 68 -15.71 15.77 -10.08
N MET A 69 -15.80 15.97 -8.76
CA MET A 69 -16.95 15.69 -7.91
C MET A 69 -17.06 16.79 -6.87
N GLU A 70 -18.28 17.06 -6.41
CA GLU A 70 -18.49 17.97 -5.28
C GLU A 70 -18.19 17.24 -3.97
N SER A 71 -17.58 17.96 -3.03
CA SER A 71 -17.43 17.51 -1.65
C SER A 71 -18.18 18.47 -0.74
N ALA A 72 -19.04 17.92 0.11
CA ALA A 72 -19.97 18.68 0.93
C ALA A 72 -19.24 19.72 1.81
N GLY A 73 -19.20 20.97 1.35
CA GLY A 73 -18.60 22.10 2.06
C GLY A 73 -17.09 22.30 1.84
N HIS A 74 -16.44 21.53 0.97
CA HIS A 74 -15.00 21.63 0.73
C HIS A 74 -14.63 22.20 -0.65
N TYR A 75 -15.26 21.70 -1.71
CA TYR A 75 -14.99 22.13 -3.09
C TYR A 75 -16.15 21.74 -4.03
N LYS A 76 -16.29 22.48 -5.13
CA LYS A 76 -17.24 22.24 -6.22
C LYS A 76 -16.53 21.68 -7.45
N VAL A 77 -17.30 21.10 -8.38
CA VAL A 77 -16.76 20.64 -9.66
C VAL A 77 -16.12 21.83 -10.40
N GLY A 78 -14.87 21.63 -10.85
CA GLY A 78 -14.07 22.65 -11.55
C GLY A 78 -13.10 23.43 -10.64
N ASP A 79 -13.26 23.36 -9.32
CA ASP A 79 -12.33 24.02 -8.39
C ASP A 79 -10.92 23.41 -8.48
N MET A 80 -9.91 24.27 -8.36
CA MET A 80 -8.52 23.85 -8.22
C MET A 80 -8.20 23.62 -6.73
N VAL A 81 -8.16 22.36 -6.32
CA VAL A 81 -7.97 21.95 -4.92
C VAL A 81 -6.50 21.61 -4.67
N PRO A 82 -5.78 22.33 -3.80
CA PRO A 82 -4.40 22.02 -3.48
C PRO A 82 -4.30 20.78 -2.59
N TYR A 83 -3.26 19.99 -2.79
CA TYR A 83 -2.87 18.89 -1.91
C TYR A 83 -1.35 18.86 -1.73
N ASN A 84 -0.89 18.33 -0.60
CA ASN A 84 0.55 18.31 -0.24
C ASN A 84 1.19 16.93 -0.43
N THR A 85 0.39 15.87 -0.55
CA THR A 85 0.85 14.50 -0.48
C THR A 85 0.00 13.63 -1.40
N THR A 86 0.66 12.74 -2.14
CA THR A 86 0.01 11.66 -2.89
C THR A 86 0.29 10.33 -2.21
N ARG A 87 -0.75 9.57 -1.87
CA ARG A 87 -0.62 8.22 -1.34
C ARG A 87 -0.75 7.20 -2.45
N TYR A 88 0.26 6.33 -2.59
CA TYR A 88 0.23 5.18 -3.47
C TYR A 88 -0.06 3.93 -2.66
N SER A 89 -0.97 3.09 -3.13
CA SER A 89 -1.28 1.78 -2.55
C SER A 89 -1.20 0.71 -3.62
N THR A 90 -0.44 -0.34 -3.35
CA THR A 90 -0.33 -1.52 -4.22
C THR A 90 -0.91 -2.72 -3.51
N TYR A 91 -1.68 -3.53 -4.24
CA TYR A 91 -2.26 -4.78 -3.76
C TYR A 91 -1.84 -5.92 -4.68
N MET A 92 -1.40 -7.03 -4.11
CA MET A 92 -0.97 -8.22 -4.82
C MET A 92 -1.66 -9.44 -4.22
N MET A 93 -2.14 -10.33 -5.09
CA MET A 93 -2.64 -11.64 -4.69
C MET A 93 -1.55 -12.69 -4.92
N VAL A 94 -1.18 -13.41 -3.88
CA VAL A 94 -0.15 -14.47 -3.90
C VAL A 94 -0.81 -15.80 -3.57
N TYR A 95 -0.68 -16.80 -4.44
CA TYR A 95 -1.14 -18.15 -4.15
C TYR A 95 0.02 -19.01 -3.65
N VAL A 96 -0.09 -19.47 -2.41
CA VAL A 96 0.91 -20.31 -1.75
C VAL A 96 0.54 -21.78 -1.93
N ARG A 97 1.35 -22.53 -2.68
CA ARG A 97 1.26 -23.99 -2.77
C ARG A 97 1.99 -24.60 -1.57
N LYS A 98 1.35 -25.51 -0.85
CA LYS A 98 1.96 -26.32 0.20
C LYS A 98 1.74 -27.78 -0.08
#